data_AF-A0A841AY68-F1
#
_entry.id   AF-A0A841AY68-F1
#
_cell.length_a   1.000
_cell.length_b   1.000
_cell.length_c   1.000
_cell.angle_alpha   90.00
_cell.angle_beta   90.00
_cell.angle_gamma   90.00
#
_symmetry.space_group_name_H-M   'P 1'
#
loop_
_entity.id
_entity.type
_entity.pdbx_description
1 polymer ?
#
loop_
_entity_poly.entity_id
_entity_poly.type
_entity_poly.pdbx_seq_one_letter_code
_entity_poly.pdbx_strand_id
1 'polypeptide(L)'
;MKRSRELAAIGAAMVLATTLVAAGPASGAEEGKGKPTEPSLVGSAKMLRKDGQDVRFTFDAHGLFPDSRGTFRVSHSGAGFSAYFQGRVDCLVVGGPVAVVTGIVEDTNVPGLEDRRVGMSVYDHGKRDRVGYSWGPDPDHEFVVPPCMSSAPFETVETGDFKAVEWFPPGSGIS
;
A
#
# COMPACT_ATOMS: atom_id res chain seq x y z
N MET A 1 68.58 -33.53 -19.66
CA MET A 1 68.59 -34.84 -20.33
C MET A 1 67.29 -35.56 -20.03
N LYS A 2 66.60 -36.00 -21.09
CA LYS A 2 65.31 -36.71 -21.10
C LYS A 2 65.32 -37.99 -20.26
N ARG A 3 64.22 -38.28 -19.56
CA ARG A 3 63.60 -39.62 -19.51
C ARG A 3 62.08 -39.48 -19.37
N SER A 4 61.40 -39.69 -20.48
CA SER A 4 59.98 -39.99 -20.59
C SER A 4 59.72 -41.47 -20.27
N ARG A 5 58.51 -41.79 -19.80
CA ARG A 5 57.73 -42.99 -20.18
C ARG A 5 56.29 -42.89 -19.65
N GLU A 6 55.37 -43.22 -20.53
CA GLU A 6 53.91 -43.03 -20.51
C GLU A 6 53.14 -44.13 -19.72
N LEU A 7 51.80 -44.02 -19.83
CA LEU A 7 50.69 -44.98 -19.59
C LEU A 7 49.88 -44.64 -18.33
N ALA A 8 48.54 -44.52 -18.33
CA ALA A 8 47.52 -44.76 -19.35
C ALA A 8 46.21 -44.01 -18.99
N ALA A 9 45.33 -43.94 -19.98
CA ALA A 9 44.06 -43.21 -20.06
C ALA A 9 42.92 -43.74 -19.17
N ILE A 10 41.84 -42.94 -19.16
CA ILE A 10 40.38 -43.24 -19.20
C ILE A 10 39.69 -42.12 -18.39
N GLY A 11 38.82 -41.25 -18.89
CA GLY A 11 37.95 -41.31 -20.06
C GLY A 11 36.51 -41.07 -19.59
N ALA A 12 35.93 -39.90 -19.90
CA ALA A 12 34.50 -39.63 -20.16
C ALA A 12 34.18 -38.14 -19.93
N ALA A 13 34.33 -37.31 -20.96
CA ALA A 13 33.70 -36.00 -21.00
C ALA A 13 32.27 -36.17 -21.52
N MET A 14 31.27 -36.11 -20.63
CA MET A 14 29.87 -35.95 -21.02
C MET A 14 29.65 -34.49 -21.43
N VAL A 15 29.48 -34.24 -22.73
CA VAL A 15 28.94 -32.98 -23.25
C VAL A 15 27.42 -33.04 -23.10
N LEU A 16 26.88 -32.41 -22.05
CA LEU A 16 25.45 -32.15 -21.92
C LEU A 16 25.13 -30.82 -22.63
N ALA A 17 24.65 -30.91 -23.87
CA ALA A 17 23.98 -29.81 -24.52
C ALA A 17 22.63 -29.58 -23.83
N THR A 18 22.57 -28.56 -22.95
CA THR A 18 21.32 -28.09 -22.36
C THR A 18 20.75 -26.97 -23.24
N THR A 19 19.66 -27.27 -23.92
CA THR A 19 18.85 -26.26 -24.61
C THR A 19 18.17 -25.39 -23.55
N LEU A 20 18.57 -24.13 -23.45
CA LEU A 20 17.83 -23.13 -22.67
C LEU A 20 16.46 -22.90 -23.33
N VAL A 21 15.41 -23.49 -22.78
CA VAL A 21 14.04 -23.02 -23.02
C VAL A 21 13.87 -21.76 -22.18
N ALA A 22 14.00 -20.59 -22.81
CA ALA A 22 13.64 -19.33 -22.19
C ALA A 22 12.12 -19.30 -22.00
N ALA A 23 11.66 -19.72 -20.82
CA ALA A 23 10.31 -19.43 -20.36
C ALA A 23 10.22 -17.92 -20.10
N GLY A 24 9.78 -17.16 -21.10
CA GLY A 24 9.39 -15.77 -20.91
C GLY A 24 8.24 -15.68 -19.90
N PRO A 25 8.16 -14.63 -19.08
CA PRO A 25 7.06 -14.49 -18.14
C PRO A 25 5.75 -14.39 -18.94
N ALA A 26 4.86 -15.37 -18.71
CA ALA A 26 3.46 -15.26 -19.08
C ALA A 26 2.84 -14.17 -18.20
N SER A 27 2.88 -12.92 -18.69
CA SER A 27 2.03 -11.86 -18.16
C SER A 27 0.60 -12.25 -18.54
N GLY A 28 -0.09 -12.91 -17.60
CA GLY A 28 -1.52 -13.08 -17.67
C GLY A 28 -2.13 -11.68 -17.67
N ALA A 29 -2.51 -11.21 -18.85
CA ALA A 29 -3.33 -10.02 -18.97
C ALA A 29 -4.66 -10.33 -18.29
N GLU A 30 -4.94 -9.66 -17.17
CA GLU A 30 -6.29 -9.55 -16.66
C GLU A 30 -7.11 -8.76 -17.71
N GLU A 31 -7.75 -9.50 -18.60
CA GLU A 31 -8.78 -9.02 -19.50
C GLU A 31 -10.00 -8.61 -18.66
N GLY A 32 -10.28 -7.31 -18.56
CA GLY A 32 -11.58 -6.85 -18.05
C GLY A 32 -11.69 -5.50 -17.35
N LYS A 33 -10.59 -4.78 -17.08
CA LYS A 33 -10.67 -3.40 -16.57
C LYS A 33 -9.88 -2.48 -17.48
N GLY A 34 -10.51 -1.40 -17.95
CA GLY A 34 -9.80 -0.36 -18.70
C GLY A 34 -8.56 0.10 -17.94
N LYS A 35 -7.54 0.55 -18.67
CA LYS A 35 -6.32 1.08 -18.03
C LYS A 35 -6.74 2.17 -17.03
N PRO A 36 -6.15 2.21 -15.81
CA PRO A 36 -6.39 3.28 -14.88
C PRO A 36 -6.25 4.64 -15.57
N THR A 37 -7.15 5.57 -15.24
CA THR A 37 -7.13 6.94 -15.78
C THR A 37 -6.62 7.96 -14.76
N GLU A 38 -6.40 7.53 -13.51
CA GLU A 38 -5.94 8.37 -12.41
C GLU A 38 -5.41 7.52 -11.24
N PRO A 39 -4.63 8.09 -10.30
CA PRO A 39 -4.31 7.40 -9.07
C PRO A 39 -5.55 7.23 -8.21
N SER A 40 -5.61 6.12 -7.50
CA SER A 40 -6.69 5.88 -6.55
C SER A 40 -6.24 5.00 -5.39
N LEU A 41 -6.93 5.17 -4.26
CA LEU A 41 -6.90 4.27 -3.12
C LEU A 41 -8.35 3.98 -2.74
N VAL A 42 -8.77 2.74 -2.98
CA VAL A 42 -10.13 2.29 -2.67
C VAL A 42 -10.09 1.02 -1.82
N GLY A 43 -11.14 0.79 -1.06
CA GLY A 43 -11.33 -0.48 -0.35
C GLY A 43 -11.65 -0.30 1.12
N SER A 44 -11.73 -1.43 1.82
CA SER A 44 -12.05 -1.46 3.24
C SER A 44 -11.44 -2.68 3.88
N ALA A 45 -10.80 -2.49 5.04
CA ALA A 45 -10.18 -3.58 5.77
C ALA A 45 -10.31 -3.42 7.28
N LYS A 46 -10.36 -4.57 7.96
CA LYS A 46 -10.30 -4.69 9.41
C LYS A 46 -8.87 -4.99 9.83
N MET A 47 -8.37 -4.28 10.84
CA MET A 47 -7.02 -4.49 11.37
C MET A 47 -6.98 -5.70 12.33
N LEU A 48 -5.84 -6.37 12.37
CA LEU A 48 -5.55 -7.48 13.27
C LEU A 48 -5.39 -6.98 14.70
N ARG A 49 -6.25 -7.44 15.59
CA ARG A 49 -6.31 -7.00 17.00
C ARG A 49 -6.42 -8.21 17.94
N LYS A 50 -5.38 -8.44 18.75
CA LYS A 50 -5.34 -9.57 19.71
C LYS A 50 -6.28 -9.39 20.90
N ASP A 51 -6.63 -8.15 21.19
CA ASP A 51 -7.54 -7.74 22.27
C ASP A 51 -9.03 -7.81 21.87
N GLY A 52 -9.32 -8.31 20.65
CA GLY A 52 -10.69 -8.44 20.15
C GLY A 52 -11.34 -7.12 19.74
N GLN A 53 -10.59 -6.02 19.74
CA GLN A 53 -11.10 -4.73 19.25
C GLN A 53 -11.32 -4.78 17.73
N ASP A 54 -12.31 -4.04 17.26
CA ASP A 54 -12.67 -3.94 15.86
C ASP A 54 -12.29 -2.56 15.33
N VAL A 55 -11.20 -2.52 14.55
CA VAL A 55 -10.70 -1.32 13.90
C VAL A 55 -10.80 -1.48 12.39
N ARG A 56 -11.48 -0.55 11.73
CA ARG A 56 -11.67 -0.55 10.28
C ARG A 56 -11.25 0.76 9.65
N PHE A 57 -10.68 0.65 8.47
CA PHE A 57 -10.36 1.76 7.59
C PHE A 57 -11.07 1.54 6.26
N THR A 58 -11.66 2.60 5.72
CA THR A 58 -12.32 2.64 4.42
C THR A 58 -11.83 3.85 3.65
N PHE A 59 -11.54 3.64 2.37
CA PHE A 59 -11.11 4.68 1.46
C PHE A 59 -11.91 4.62 0.16
N ASP A 60 -12.24 5.80 -0.34
CA ASP A 60 -12.67 6.04 -1.71
C ASP A 60 -11.97 7.31 -2.17
N ALA A 61 -10.68 7.21 -2.48
CA ALA A 61 -9.81 8.35 -2.80
C ALA A 61 -9.34 8.27 -4.25
N HIS A 62 -9.39 9.40 -4.96
CA HIS A 62 -9.02 9.49 -6.37
C HIS A 62 -8.32 10.80 -6.66
N GLY A 63 -7.48 10.83 -7.70
CA GLY A 63 -6.74 12.00 -8.14
C GLY A 63 -5.29 11.98 -7.66
N LEU A 64 -4.60 13.11 -7.83
CA LEU A 64 -3.17 13.22 -7.53
C LEU A 64 -2.89 14.54 -6.81
N PHE A 65 -2.09 14.49 -5.75
CA PHE A 65 -1.66 15.67 -4.99
C PHE A 65 -2.90 16.48 -4.51
N PRO A 66 -2.88 17.81 -4.31
CA PRO A 66 -4.07 18.55 -3.90
C PRO A 66 -5.28 18.46 -4.84
N ASP A 67 -5.13 17.99 -6.08
CA ASP A 67 -6.24 17.76 -7.02
C ASP A 67 -6.95 16.41 -6.75
N SER A 68 -6.91 15.96 -5.50
CA SER A 68 -7.52 14.72 -5.04
C SER A 68 -8.90 14.97 -4.46
N ARG A 69 -9.71 13.91 -4.42
CA ARG A 69 -11.09 13.95 -3.95
C ARG A 69 -11.53 12.61 -3.39
N GLY A 70 -12.74 12.60 -2.85
CA GLY A 70 -13.38 11.42 -2.33
C GLY A 70 -13.42 11.42 -0.81
N THR A 71 -13.50 10.24 -0.20
CA THR A 71 -13.79 10.11 1.23
C THR A 71 -12.91 9.08 1.92
N PHE A 72 -12.85 9.20 3.25
CA PHE A 72 -12.28 8.19 4.13
C PHE A 72 -13.17 8.00 5.35
N ARG A 73 -13.10 6.82 5.96
CA ARG A 73 -13.73 6.53 7.25
C ARG A 73 -12.86 5.63 8.08
N VAL A 74 -12.79 5.92 9.37
CA VAL A 74 -12.14 5.10 10.39
C VAL A 74 -13.15 4.81 11.49
N SER A 75 -13.21 3.56 11.95
CA SER A 75 -14.01 3.18 13.10
C SER A 75 -13.22 2.27 14.03
N HIS A 76 -13.37 2.47 15.33
CA HIS A 76 -12.76 1.67 16.38
C HIS A 76 -13.83 1.35 17.41
N SER A 77 -14.11 0.08 17.64
CA SER A 77 -15.04 -0.36 18.67
C SER A 77 -14.50 -1.55 19.45
N GLY A 78 -14.93 -1.70 20.70
CA GLY A 78 -14.48 -2.77 21.58
C GLY A 78 -14.36 -2.28 23.01
N ALA A 79 -14.22 -3.20 23.97
CA ALA A 79 -14.02 -2.86 25.38
C ALA A 79 -15.00 -1.80 25.95
N GLY A 80 -16.24 -1.77 25.46
CA GLY A 80 -17.29 -0.85 25.92
C GLY A 80 -17.27 0.55 25.31
N PHE A 81 -16.41 0.84 24.32
CA PHE A 81 -16.41 2.11 23.60
C PHE A 81 -16.62 1.94 22.09
N SER A 82 -17.00 3.05 21.45
CA SER A 82 -17.03 3.19 20.00
C SER A 82 -16.58 4.59 19.63
N ALA A 83 -15.57 4.67 18.78
CA ALA A 83 -15.03 5.88 18.18
C ALA A 83 -15.11 5.76 16.66
N TYR A 84 -15.44 6.85 15.97
CA TYR A 84 -15.34 6.94 14.53
C TYR A 84 -15.05 8.37 14.10
N PHE A 85 -14.49 8.48 12.90
CA PHE A 85 -14.45 9.72 12.17
C PHE A 85 -14.44 9.43 10.67
N GLN A 86 -14.96 10.37 9.90
CA GLN A 86 -14.95 10.35 8.45
C GLN A 86 -14.80 11.77 7.91
N GLY A 87 -14.45 11.86 6.64
CA GLY A 87 -14.44 13.13 5.96
C GLY A 87 -13.96 13.02 4.54
N ARG A 88 -13.60 14.17 3.99
CA ARG A 88 -13.17 14.31 2.60
C ARG A 88 -11.66 14.20 2.46
N VAL A 89 -11.23 13.57 1.38
CA VAL A 89 -9.83 13.53 0.96
C VAL A 89 -9.42 14.90 0.44
N ASP A 90 -8.23 15.37 0.82
CA ASP A 90 -7.65 16.62 0.33
C ASP A 90 -6.25 16.46 -0.27
N CYS A 91 -5.64 15.28 -0.13
CA CYS A 91 -4.51 14.87 -0.96
C CYS A 91 -4.42 13.33 -1.05
N LEU A 92 -4.03 12.83 -2.23
CA LEU A 92 -3.63 11.46 -2.48
C LEU A 92 -2.31 11.46 -3.27
N VAL A 93 -1.36 10.64 -2.84
CA VAL A 93 -0.20 10.25 -3.65
C VAL A 93 -0.05 8.74 -3.61
N VAL A 94 0.17 8.14 -4.77
CA VAL A 94 0.42 6.70 -4.91
C VAL A 94 1.75 6.50 -5.61
N GLY A 95 2.64 5.72 -5.00
CA GLY A 95 3.93 5.33 -5.55
C GLY A 95 4.13 3.84 -5.41
N GLY A 96 4.13 3.11 -6.53
CA GLY A 96 4.06 1.66 -6.56
C GLY A 96 2.93 1.11 -5.69
N PRO A 97 3.22 0.21 -4.73
CA PRO A 97 2.21 -0.38 -3.85
C PRO A 97 1.83 0.52 -2.64
N VAL A 98 2.38 1.73 -2.52
CA VAL A 98 2.14 2.59 -1.35
C VAL A 98 1.27 3.78 -1.72
N ALA A 99 0.23 4.01 -0.95
CA ALA A 99 -0.58 5.23 -1.01
C ALA A 99 -0.42 6.03 0.28
N VAL A 100 -0.32 7.34 0.17
CA VAL A 100 -0.50 8.27 1.29
C VAL A 100 -1.69 9.16 0.97
N VAL A 101 -2.64 9.20 1.89
CA VAL A 101 -3.86 9.99 1.78
C VAL A 101 -4.00 10.88 3.00
N THR A 102 -4.34 12.15 2.78
CA THR A 102 -4.79 13.04 3.83
C THR A 102 -6.23 13.45 3.58
N GLY A 103 -6.91 13.79 4.66
CA GLY A 103 -8.26 14.30 4.58
C GLY A 103 -8.63 15.13 5.79
N ILE A 104 -9.65 15.95 5.62
CA ILE A 104 -10.22 16.77 6.68
C ILE A 104 -11.44 16.04 7.22
N VAL A 105 -11.48 15.88 8.54
CA VAL A 105 -12.59 15.23 9.24
C VAL A 105 -13.82 16.15 9.23
N GLU A 106 -14.95 15.61 8.82
CA GLU A 106 -16.23 16.34 8.69
C GLU A 106 -17.33 15.79 9.60
N ASP A 107 -17.19 14.54 10.07
CA ASP A 107 -18.14 13.91 10.98
C ASP A 107 -17.41 12.93 11.90
N THR A 108 -17.63 13.04 13.21
CA THR A 108 -16.90 12.32 14.24
C THR A 108 -17.63 12.31 15.57
N ASN A 109 -17.45 11.26 16.38
CA ASN A 109 -17.82 11.27 17.79
C ASN A 109 -16.61 11.42 18.74
N VAL A 110 -15.42 11.65 18.18
CA VAL A 110 -14.18 11.90 18.93
C VAL A 110 -14.01 13.40 19.16
N PRO A 111 -14.00 13.87 20.42
CA PRO A 111 -13.85 15.30 20.73
C PRO A 111 -12.57 15.90 20.14
N GLY A 112 -12.70 17.11 19.56
CA GLY A 112 -11.57 17.88 19.04
C GLY A 112 -11.03 17.41 17.68
N LEU A 113 -11.68 16.44 17.03
CA LEU A 113 -11.22 15.89 15.76
C LEU A 113 -11.92 16.51 14.53
N GLU A 114 -13.08 17.13 14.69
CA GLU A 114 -13.78 17.85 13.60
C GLU A 114 -12.89 18.98 13.03
N ASP A 115 -12.95 19.18 11.71
CA ASP A 115 -12.13 20.12 10.93
C ASP A 115 -10.60 19.88 10.97
N ARG A 116 -10.13 18.83 11.62
CA ARG A 116 -8.71 18.47 11.65
C ARG A 116 -8.31 17.68 10.42
N ARG A 117 -7.08 17.93 9.93
CA ARG A 117 -6.43 17.05 8.96
C ARG A 117 -5.86 15.82 9.65
N VAL A 118 -6.15 14.66 9.10
CA VAL A 118 -5.48 13.40 9.43
C VAL A 118 -4.79 12.85 8.19
N GLY A 119 -3.73 12.09 8.40
CA GLY A 119 -3.02 11.40 7.33
C GLY A 119 -2.98 9.91 7.57
N MET A 120 -3.26 9.12 6.55
CA MET A 120 -3.10 7.66 6.55
C MET A 120 -2.18 7.21 5.42
N SER A 121 -1.46 6.12 5.64
CA SER A 121 -0.69 5.44 4.61
C SER A 121 -1.19 4.01 4.47
N VAL A 122 -1.18 3.50 3.24
CA VAL A 122 -1.53 2.13 2.92
C VAL A 122 -0.40 1.51 2.14
N TYR A 123 -0.03 0.29 2.48
CA TYR A 123 0.79 -0.59 1.65
C TYR A 123 -0.11 -1.70 1.10
N ASP A 124 -0.46 -1.62 -0.19
CA ASP A 124 -1.20 -2.63 -0.96
C ASP A 124 -0.21 -3.74 -1.35
N HIS A 125 -0.27 -4.86 -0.63
CA HIS A 125 0.54 -6.05 -0.87
C HIS A 125 -0.34 -7.27 -1.05
N GLY A 126 -1.47 -7.08 -1.74
CA GLY A 126 -2.53 -8.07 -1.86
C GLY A 126 -3.05 -8.46 -0.48
N LYS A 127 -3.00 -9.75 -0.11
CA LYS A 127 -3.58 -10.19 1.17
C LYS A 127 -2.78 -9.84 2.42
N ARG A 128 -1.76 -8.98 2.32
CA ARG A 128 -0.84 -8.62 3.42
C ARG A 128 -0.73 -7.11 3.59
N ASP A 129 -1.85 -6.44 3.38
CA ASP A 129 -1.93 -5.00 3.48
C ASP A 129 -1.59 -4.49 4.87
N ARG A 130 -1.07 -3.27 4.88
CA ARG A 130 -0.74 -2.55 6.12
C ARG A 130 -1.25 -1.12 6.07
N VAL A 131 -1.55 -0.59 7.25
CA VAL A 131 -2.03 0.80 7.41
C VAL A 131 -1.15 1.54 8.41
N GLY A 132 -0.88 2.81 8.12
CA GLY A 132 -0.26 3.78 9.02
C GLY A 132 -1.18 4.97 9.20
N TYR A 133 -0.99 5.71 10.28
CA TYR A 133 -1.80 6.89 10.59
C TYR A 133 -1.03 7.92 11.41
N SER A 134 -1.32 9.19 11.16
CA SER A 134 -0.60 10.34 11.72
C SER A 134 -0.84 10.57 13.21
N TRP A 135 -1.94 10.06 13.76
CA TRP A 135 -2.32 10.28 15.16
C TRP A 135 -1.69 9.29 16.15
N GLY A 136 -1.04 8.23 15.67
CA GLY A 136 -0.30 7.28 16.53
C GLY A 136 0.77 7.94 17.40
N PRO A 137 1.61 8.85 16.86
CA PRO A 137 2.58 9.62 17.63
C PRO A 137 2.02 10.94 18.24
N ASP A 138 0.72 11.22 18.11
CA ASP A 138 0.09 12.49 18.51
C ASP A 138 -1.07 12.26 19.49
N PRO A 139 -0.81 11.78 20.71
CA PRO A 139 -1.86 11.37 21.64
C PRO A 139 -2.76 12.54 22.11
N ASP A 140 -2.24 13.77 22.06
CA ASP A 140 -2.93 14.98 22.50
C ASP A 140 -3.57 15.75 21.33
N HIS A 141 -3.49 15.21 20.11
CA HIS A 141 -4.03 15.82 18.89
C HIS A 141 -3.48 17.24 18.62
N GLU A 142 -2.18 17.46 18.85
CA GLU A 142 -1.53 18.76 18.67
C GLU A 142 -0.87 18.90 17.30
N PHE A 143 -0.56 17.79 16.62
CA PHE A 143 0.18 17.85 15.37
C PHE A 143 -0.69 18.41 14.24
N VAL A 144 -0.08 19.33 13.50
CA VAL A 144 -0.61 19.78 12.22
C VAL A 144 -0.06 18.86 11.15
N VAL A 145 -0.94 18.07 10.55
CA VAL A 145 -0.58 17.18 9.44
C VAL A 145 -0.52 18.03 8.15
N PRO A 146 0.63 18.10 7.45
CA PRO A 146 0.68 18.68 6.11
C PRO A 146 -0.07 17.79 5.10
N PRO A 147 -0.59 18.33 3.99
CA PRO A 147 -1.13 17.51 2.92
C PRO A 147 -0.14 16.43 2.45
N CYS A 148 -0.66 15.27 2.08
CA CYS A 148 0.12 14.16 1.52
C CYS A 148 1.17 13.54 2.48
N MET A 149 1.03 13.72 3.80
CA MET A 149 1.96 13.20 4.81
C MET A 149 1.26 12.26 5.80
N SER A 150 1.93 11.18 6.21
CA SER A 150 1.49 10.26 7.26
C SER A 150 2.69 9.47 7.84
N SER A 151 2.44 8.58 8.81
CA SER A 151 3.42 7.62 9.32
C SER A 151 3.69 6.50 8.31
N ALA A 152 4.71 5.67 8.57
CA ALA A 152 4.87 4.41 7.85
C ALA A 152 3.68 3.47 8.09
N PRO A 153 3.33 2.56 7.15
CA PRO A 153 2.34 1.51 7.39
C PRO A 153 2.83 0.50 8.43
N PHE A 154 2.12 0.38 9.56
CA PHE A 154 2.54 -0.49 10.67
C PHE A 154 1.48 -1.49 11.14
N GLU A 155 0.20 -1.11 11.13
CA GLU A 155 -0.92 -2.03 11.44
C GLU A 155 -1.02 -3.11 10.37
N THR A 156 -1.39 -4.31 10.77
CA THR A 156 -1.59 -5.45 9.86
C THR A 156 -3.06 -5.65 9.59
N VAL A 157 -3.45 -5.83 8.33
CA VAL A 157 -4.82 -6.22 7.96
C VAL A 157 -5.13 -7.65 8.39
N GLU A 158 -6.31 -7.87 8.95
CA GLU A 158 -6.87 -9.20 9.25
C GLU A 158 -7.78 -9.70 8.11
N THR A 159 -8.73 -8.85 7.69
CA THR A 159 -9.72 -9.16 6.64
C THR A 159 -10.04 -7.92 5.82
N GLY A 160 -10.52 -8.12 4.59
CA GLY A 160 -10.70 -7.05 3.61
C GLY A 160 -9.43 -6.82 2.79
N ASP A 161 -9.42 -5.74 2.03
CA ASP A 161 -8.36 -5.43 1.06
C ASP A 161 -8.41 -3.94 0.72
N PHE A 162 -7.25 -3.39 0.38
CA PHE A 162 -7.14 -2.10 -0.29
C PHE A 162 -6.61 -2.29 -1.70
N LYS A 163 -6.96 -1.36 -2.58
CA LYS A 163 -6.40 -1.28 -3.91
C LYS A 163 -5.77 0.10 -4.08
N ALA A 164 -4.45 0.12 -4.11
CA ALA A 164 -3.69 1.27 -4.55
C ALA A 164 -3.43 1.14 -6.06
N VAL A 165 -3.73 2.20 -6.79
CA VAL A 165 -3.47 2.29 -8.22
C VAL A 165 -2.52 3.45 -8.45
N GLU A 166 -1.28 3.14 -8.80
CA GLU A 166 -0.33 4.12 -9.29
C GLU A 166 -0.69 4.48 -10.73
N TRP A 167 -0.81 5.77 -10.99
CA TRP A 167 -0.94 6.29 -12.35
C TRP A 167 -0.30 7.67 -12.42
N PHE A 168 0.75 7.81 -13.22
CA PHE A 168 1.30 9.11 -13.59
C PHE A 168 0.97 9.37 -15.06
N PRO A 169 0.37 10.52 -15.41
CA PRO A 169 0.15 10.86 -16.80
C PRO A 169 1.50 10.87 -17.55
N PRO A 170 1.56 10.36 -18.79
CA PRO A 170 2.75 10.52 -19.62
C PRO A 170 3.05 12.01 -19.80
N GLY A 171 4.28 12.43 -19.48
CA GLY A 171 4.77 13.79 -19.76
C GLY A 171 4.68 14.81 -18.62
N SER A 172 4.09 14.47 -17.48
CA SER A 172 4.17 15.30 -16.26
C SER A 172 5.38 14.88 -15.42
N GLY A 173 6.58 15.23 -15.89
CA GLY A 173 7.70 15.31 -14.97
C GLY A 173 7.31 16.26 -13.83
N ILE A 174 7.63 15.87 -12.59
CA ILE A 174 7.54 16.76 -11.43
C ILE A 174 8.30 18.04 -11.82
N SER A 175 7.56 19.12 -12.05
CA SER A 175 8.11 20.42 -12.45
C SER A 175 8.49 21.21 -11.22
#